data_AF-A0A8J6Z3Q4-F1
#
_entry.id   AF-A0A8J6Z3Q4-F1
#
_cell.length_a   1.000
_cell.length_b   1.000
_cell.length_c   1.000
_cell.angle_alpha   90.00
_cell.angle_beta   90.00
_cell.angle_gamma   90.00
#
_symmetry.space_group_name_H-M   'P 1'
#
loop_
_entity.id
_entity.type
_entity.pdbx_description
1 polymer ?
#
loop_
_entity_poly.entity_id
_entity_poly.type
_entity_poly.pdbx_seq_one_letter_code
_entity_poly.pdbx_strand_id
1 'polypeptide(L)' 'MNRADSLKNFRDGLEFTKTIAAKKGRAASLGEKSIGFEDPGAASALIIFRALCGYWKDSLRN' A
#
# COMPACT_ATOMS: atom_id res chain seq x y z
N MET A 1 -12.29 13.46 -5.39
CA MET A 1 -11.03 12.95 -4.81
C MET A 1 -9.96 13.06 -5.86
N ASN A 2 -8.92 13.87 -5.64
CA ASN A 2 -7.85 14.10 -6.62
C ASN A 2 -6.83 12.93 -6.58
N ARG A 3 -6.01 12.75 -7.63
CA ARG A 3 -5.01 11.66 -7.71
C ARG A 3 -4.00 11.74 -6.57
N ALA A 4 -3.58 12.95 -6.23
CA ALA A 4 -2.67 13.21 -5.11
C ALA A 4 -3.27 12.68 -3.80
N ASP A 5 -4.56 12.92 -3.57
CA ASP A 5 -5.28 12.45 -2.37
C ASP A 5 -5.35 10.92 -2.35
N SER A 6 -5.62 10.29 -3.49
CA SER A 6 -5.77 8.83 -3.58
C SER A 6 -4.44 8.09 -3.33
N LEU A 7 -3.35 8.59 -3.91
CA LEU A 7 -2.01 8.04 -3.68
C LEU A 7 -1.49 8.31 -2.27
N LYS A 8 -1.84 9.47 -1.71
CA LYS A 8 -1.54 9.80 -0.32
C LYS A 8 -2.27 8.85 0.64
N ASN A 9 -3.57 8.63 0.45
CA ASN A 9 -4.35 7.71 1.28
C ASN A 9 -3.80 6.28 1.25
N PHE A 10 -3.35 5.81 0.09
CA PHE A 10 -2.71 4.49 -0.03
C PHE A 10 -1.36 4.40 0.68
N ARG A 11 -0.55 5.47 0.63
CA ARG A 11 0.72 5.55 1.39
C ARG A 11 0.48 5.60 2.89
N ASP A 12 -0.49 6.41 3.33
CA ASP A 12 -0.86 6.51 4.74
C ASP A 12 -1.36 5.14 5.26
N GLY A 13 -2.10 4.39 4.42
CA GLY A 13 -2.49 3.02 4.71
C GLY A 13 -1.31 2.04 4.82
N LEU A 14 -0.27 2.19 3.98
CA LEU A 14 0.96 1.40 4.07
C LEU A 14 1.73 1.74 5.35
N GLU A 15 1.84 3.00 5.72
CA GLU A 15 2.47 3.41 6.97
C GLU A 15 1.71 2.89 8.19
N PHE A 16 0.38 2.85 8.12
CA PHE A 16 -0.44 2.23 9.15
C PHE A 16 -0.16 0.73 9.32
N THR A 17 0.31 0.01 8.29
CA THR A 17 0.70 -1.41 8.46
C THR A 17 1.85 -1.59 9.43
N LYS A 18 2.72 -0.58 9.62
CA LYS A 18 3.82 -0.61 10.59
C LYS A 18 3.30 -0.61 12.03
N THR A 19 2.12 -0.07 12.30
CA THR A 19 1.61 0.11 13.67
C THR A 19 0.82 -1.10 14.16
N ILE A 20 0.48 -2.02 13.26
CA ILE A 20 -0.34 -3.20 13.57
C ILE A 20 0.48 -4.49 13.49
N ALA A 21 0.23 -5.41 14.41
CA ALA A 21 0.79 -6.76 14.33
C ALA A 21 0.15 -7.54 13.16
N ALA A 22 0.97 -8.27 12.42
CA ALA A 22 0.51 -9.09 11.31
C ALA A 22 -0.36 -10.24 11.84
N LYS A 23 -1.63 -10.30 11.43
CA LYS A 23 -2.57 -11.35 11.86
C LYS A 23 -2.74 -12.48 10.83
N LYS A 24 -2.28 -12.28 9.59
CA LYS A 24 -2.39 -13.24 8.48
C LYS A 24 -1.07 -13.32 7.68
N GLY A 25 -0.80 -14.47 7.06
CA GLY A 25 0.38 -14.69 6.21
C GLY A 25 1.65 -15.10 6.97
N ARG A 26 2.79 -15.11 6.26
CA ARG A 26 4.12 -15.52 6.81
C ARG A 26 4.59 -14.62 7.96
N ALA A 27 4.26 -13.33 7.91
CA ALA A 27 4.59 -12.39 8.98
C ALA A 27 3.75 -12.61 10.25
N ALA A 28 2.61 -13.31 10.17
CA ALA A 28 1.81 -13.64 11.36
C ALA A 28 2.55 -14.55 12.34
N SER A 29 3.48 -15.37 11.84
CA SER A 29 4.38 -16.20 12.66
C SER A 29 5.33 -15.36 13.53
N LEU A 30 5.54 -14.08 13.20
CA LEU A 30 6.39 -13.16 13.96
C LEU A 30 5.59 -12.38 15.02
N GLY A 31 4.25 -12.38 14.96
CA GLY A 31 3.39 -11.74 15.96
C GLY A 31 3.75 -10.27 16.20
N GLU A 32 4.02 -9.89 17.45
CA GLU A 32 4.42 -8.52 17.82
C GLU A 32 5.77 -8.09 17.23
N LYS A 33 6.63 -9.04 16.80
CA LYS A 33 7.91 -8.71 16.14
C LYS A 33 7.73 -8.21 14.71
N SER A 34 6.51 -8.27 14.15
CA SER A 34 6.23 -7.68 12.84
C SER A 34 5.93 -6.18 12.92
N ILE A 35 5.71 -5.63 14.13
CA ILE A 35 5.44 -4.20 14.34
C ILE A 35 6.69 -3.40 13.95
N GLY A 36 6.50 -2.32 13.19
CA GLY A 36 7.55 -1.46 12.66
C GLY A 36 7.99 -1.78 11.23
N PHE A 37 7.56 -2.91 10.66
CA PHE A 37 7.84 -3.27 9.27
C PHE A 37 6.65 -2.97 8.36
N GLU A 38 6.92 -2.42 7.17
CA GLU A 38 5.91 -2.29 6.12
C GLU A 38 5.51 -3.67 5.62
N ASP A 39 4.21 -3.90 5.44
CA ASP A 39 3.75 -5.13 4.81
C ASP A 39 4.17 -5.15 3.32
N PRO A 40 4.97 -6.14 2.89
CA PRO A 40 5.43 -6.21 1.50
C PRO A 40 4.28 -6.43 0.51
N GLY A 41 3.16 -7.02 0.95
CA GLY A 41 1.96 -7.16 0.15
C GLY A 41 1.28 -5.82 -0.11
N ALA A 42 1.13 -4.99 0.92
CA ALA A 42 0.62 -3.63 0.81
C ALA A 42 1.55 -2.73 -0.03
N ALA A 43 2.86 -2.88 0.10
CA ALA A 43 3.83 -2.16 -0.73
C ALA A 43 3.68 -2.52 -2.22
N SER A 44 3.52 -3.81 -2.52
CA SER A 44 3.28 -4.30 -3.89
C SER A 44 1.96 -3.75 -4.45
N ALA A 45 0.89 -3.73 -3.65
CA ALA A 45 -0.39 -3.16 -4.04
C ALA A 45 -0.29 -1.67 -4.40
N LEU A 46 0.51 -0.89 -3.66
CA LEU A 46 0.78 0.52 -3.96
C LEU A 46 1.46 0.70 -5.33
N ILE A 47 2.41 -0.19 -5.70
CA ILE A 47 3.08 -0.14 -7.01
C ILE A 47 2.07 -0.38 -8.13
N ILE A 48 1.23 -1.41 -8.00
CA ILE A 48 0.19 -1.75 -8.98
C ILE A 48 -0.80 -0.58 -9.14
N PHE A 49 -1.25 -0.01 -8.02
CA PHE A 49 -2.18 1.12 -8.03
C PHE A 49 -1.57 2.36 -8.71
N ARG A 50 -0.29 2.66 -8.46
CA ARG A 50 0.43 3.76 -9.13
C ARG A 50 0.49 3.56 -10.65
N ALA A 51 0.77 2.34 -11.10
CA ALA A 51 0.81 2.00 -12.52
C ALA A 51 -0.57 2.17 -13.16
N LEU A 52 -1.62 1.68 -12.51
CA LEU A 52 -3.00 1.79 -12.97
C LEU A 52 -3.44 3.27 -13.12
N CYS A 53 -3.17 4.11 -12.12
CA CYS A 53 -3.44 5.54 -12.22
C CYS A 53 -2.62 6.22 -13.33
N GLY A 54 -1.40 5.74 -13.59
CA GLY A 54 -0.56 6.18 -14.71
C GLY A 54 -1.24 5.89 -16.05
N TYR A 55 -1.59 4.62 -16.27
CA TYR A 55 -2.25 4.13 -17.48
C TYR A 55 -3.58 4.86 -17.74
N TRP A 56 -4.44 4.98 -16.73
CA TRP A 56 -5.73 5.65 -16.86
C TRP A 56 -5.59 7.11 -17.30
N LYS A 57 -4.58 7.82 -16.80
CA LYS A 57 -4.32 9.21 -17.21
C LYS A 57 -3.81 9.30 -18.65
N ASP A 58 -3.03 8.33 -19.08
CA ASP A 58 -2.52 8.26 -20.45
C ASP A 58 -3.66 8.02 -21.44
N SER A 59 -4.56 7.10 -21.09
CA SER A 59 -5.75 6.77 -21.89
C SER A 59 -6.80 7.89 -21.95
N LEU A 60 -6.79 8.84 -21.02
CA LEU A 60 -7.61 10.06 -21.08
C LEU A 60 -6.99 11.21 -21.89
N ARG A 61 -5.74 11.06 -22.35
CA ARG A 61 -5.03 12.06 -23.16
C ARG A 61 -5.02 11.75 -24.66
N ASN A 62 -5.55 10.59 -25.05
CA ASN A 62 -5.94 10.22 -26.42
C ASN A 62 -7.43 10.49 -26.63
#